data_AF-A0A5K0WUK7-F1
#
_entry.id   AF-A0A5K0WUK7-F1
#
_cell.length_a   1.000
_cell.length_b   1.000
_cell.length_c   1.000
_cell.angle_alpha   90.00
_cell.angle_beta   90.00
_cell.angle_gamma   90.00
#
_symmetry.space_group_name_H-M   'P 1'
#
loop_
_entity.id
_entity.type
_entity.pdbx_description
1 polymer ?
#
loop_
_entity_poly.entity_id
_entity_poly.type
_entity_poly.pdbx_seq_one_letter_code
_entity_poly.pdbx_strand_id
1 'polypeptide(L)' 'GWGMTIIVGIHASPKMLPLHPMELFDGRGIIGSTFGGFKGKTQLPGLAIRCMKG' A
#
# COMPACT_ATOMS: atom_id res chain seq x y z
N GLY A 1 -14.85 -3.40 -12.32
CA GLY A 1 -14.47 -2.07 -11.82
C GLY A 1 -12.99 -2.06 -11.49
N TRP A 2 -12.29 -0.95 -11.76
CA TRP A 2 -10.82 -0.82 -11.74
C TRP A 2 -10.24 -0.58 -10.33
N GLY A 3 -10.90 -1.07 -9.29
CA GLY A 3 -10.55 -0.77 -7.91
C GLY A 3 -9.24 -1.44 -7.48
N MET A 4 -8.36 -0.70 -6.81
CA MET A 4 -7.12 -1.23 -6.25
C MET A 4 -7.16 -1.12 -4.72
N THR A 5 -6.98 -2.25 -4.04
CA THR A 5 -6.90 -2.31 -2.58
C THR A 5 -5.43 -2.39 -2.16
N ILE A 6 -4.98 -1.43 -1.36
CA ILE A 6 -3.60 -1.37 -0.84
C ILE A 6 -3.57 -1.86 0.61
N ILE A 7 -2.86 -2.95 0.88
CA ILE A 7 -2.63 -3.43 2.24
C ILE A 7 -1.42 -2.70 2.82
N VAL A 8 -1.66 -1.86 3.82
CA VAL A 8 -0.61 -1.07 4.52
C VAL A 8 -0.29 -1.63 5.91
N GLY A 9 -1.28 -2.26 6.55
CA GLY A 9 -1.12 -2.84 7.89
C GLY A 9 -0.24 -4.09 7.88
N ILE A 10 0.58 -4.23 8.92
CA ILE A 10 1.38 -5.43 9.17
C ILE A 10 0.74 -6.21 10.31
N HIS A 11 0.38 -7.47 10.07
CA HIS A 11 -0.10 -8.35 11.12
C HIS A 11 1.09 -8.97 11.86
N ALA A 12 1.01 -9.02 13.20
CA ALA A 12 2.07 -9.55 14.06
C ALA A 12 2.26 -11.08 13.94
N SER A 13 1.34 -11.78 13.28
CA SER A 13 1.34 -13.23 13.09
C SER A 13 0.84 -13.57 11.69
N PRO A 14 1.19 -14.75 11.12
CA PRO A 14 0.64 -15.19 9.85
C PRO A 14 -0.88 -15.39 9.99
N LYS A 15 -1.65 -14.43 9.49
CA LYS A 15 -3.11 -14.50 9.39
C LYS A 15 -3.50 -14.51 7.92
N MET A 16 -4.40 -15.41 7.55
CA MET A 16 -4.98 -15.40 6.21
C MET A 16 -5.91 -14.21 6.04
N LEU A 17 -5.87 -13.60 4.86
CA LEU A 17 -6.84 -12.59 4.45
C LEU A 17 -8.08 -13.32 3.91
N PRO A 18 -9.26 -13.22 4.55
CA PRO A 18 -10.48 -13.78 4.00
C PRO A 18 -10.88 -12.97 2.75
N LEU A 19 -10.81 -13.61 1.59
CA LEU A 19 -11.14 -13.03 0.29
C LEU A 19 -11.76 -14.12 -0.58
N HIS A 20 -12.86 -13.81 -1.26
CA HIS A 20 -13.38 -14.72 -2.28
C HIS A 20 -12.68 -14.44 -3.63
N PRO A 21 -12.09 -15.45 -4.32
CA PRO A 21 -11.31 -15.23 -5.54
C PRO A 21 -12.04 -14.46 -6.64
N MET A 22 -13.36 -14.67 -6.78
CA MET A 22 -14.20 -13.95 -7.75
C MET A 22 -14.16 -12.43 -7.58
N GLU A 23 -13.83 -11.92 -6.39
CA GLU A 23 -13.74 -10.48 -6.17
C GLU A 23 -12.65 -9.83 -7.02
N LEU A 24 -11.59 -10.55 -7.41
CA LEU A 24 -10.50 -10.03 -8.24
C LEU A 24 -10.81 -10.11 -9.75
N PHE A 25 -11.69 -11.02 -10.17
CA PHE A 25 -12.01 -11.24 -11.58
C PHE A 25 -12.75 -10.07 -12.24
N ASP A 26 -13.39 -9.21 -11.44
CA ASP A 26 -14.05 -7.97 -11.92
C ASP A 26 -13.05 -6.84 -12.27
N GLY A 27 -11.75 -7.12 -12.38
CA GLY A 27 -10.70 -6.13 -12.61
C GLY A 27 -10.26 -5.39 -11.36
N ARG A 28 -10.53 -5.96 -10.17
CA ARG A 28 -10.01 -5.46 -8.89
C ARG A 28 -8.65 -6.08 -8.60
N GLY A 29 -7.76 -5.28 -8.02
CA GLY A 29 -6.41 -5.71 -7.63
C GLY A 29 -6.18 -5.56 -6.12
N ILE A 30 -5.30 -6.39 -5.58
CA ILE A 30 -4.79 -6.26 -4.21
C ILE A 30 -3.26 -6.23 -4.26
N ILE A 31 -2.66 -5.25 -3.61
CA ILE A 31 -1.21 -5.11 -3.50
C ILE A 31 -0.80 -4.65 -2.10
N GLY A 32 0.34 -5.13 -1.61
CA GLY A 32 0.94 -4.65 -0.36
C GLY A 32 1.81 -3.43 -0.58
N SER A 33 1.80 -2.48 0.37
CA SER A 33 2.73 -1.35 0.38
C SER A 33 3.36 -1.18 1.75
N THR A 34 4.69 -1.16 1.79
CA THR A 34 5.45 -0.82 2.98
C THR A 34 5.96 0.61 2.86
N PHE A 35 5.80 1.41 3.92
CA PHE A 35 6.21 2.82 3.94
C PHE A 35 5.68 3.64 2.74
N GLY A 36 4.46 3.35 2.29
CA GLY A 36 3.84 4.02 1.14
C GLY A 36 4.58 3.82 -0.19
N GLY A 37 5.46 2.81 -0.30
CA GLY A 37 6.30 2.59 -1.47
C GLY A 37 7.48 3.57 -1.60
N PHE A 38 7.81 4.31 -0.53
CA PHE A 38 8.90 5.29 -0.56
C PHE A 38 10.27 4.63 -0.60
N LYS A 39 11.11 5.11 -1.52
CA LYS A 39 12.57 4.93 -1.45
C LYS A 39 13.13 5.83 -0.37
N GLY A 40 13.31 5.29 0.83
CA GLY A 40 13.67 6.05 2.04
C GLY A 40 14.85 7.02 1.88
N LYS A 41 15.93 6.63 1.18
CA LYS A 41 17.10 7.52 1.04
C LYS A 41 16.89 8.66 0.05
N THR A 42 16.21 8.41 -1.07
CA THR A 42 16.12 9.37 -2.17
C THR A 42 14.85 10.22 -2.13
N GLN A 43 13.75 9.70 -1.59
CA GLN A 43 12.45 10.36 -1.60
C GLN A 43 12.07 10.99 -0.26
N LEU A 44 12.58 10.49 0.87
CA LEU A 44 12.26 11.03 2.20
C LEU A 44 12.77 12.46 2.41
N PRO A 45 14.01 12.85 2.03
CA PRO A 45 14.47 14.22 2.19
C PRO A 45 13.60 15.22 1.41
N GLY A 46 13.18 14.85 0.20
CA GLY A 46 12.28 15.66 -0.61
C GLY A 46 10.87 15.77 -0.02
N LEU A 47 10.37 14.75 0.67
CA LEU A 47 9.13 14.84 1.44
C LEU A 47 9.28 15.82 2.61
N ALA A 48 10.34 15.69 3.42
CA ALA A 48 10.57 16.55 4.57
C ALA A 48 10.68 18.03 4.19
N ILE A 49 11.42 18.35 3.11
CA ILE A 49 11.53 19.74 2.60
C ILE A 49 10.15 20.28 2.19
N ARG A 50 9.30 19.48 1.53
CA ARG A 50 7.95 19.91 1.17
C ARG A 50 7.07 20.16 2.40
N CYS A 51 7.20 19.34 3.43
CA CYS A 51 6.47 19.53 4.69
C CYS A 51 6.92 20.79 5.45
N MET A 52 8.21 21.16 5.41
CA MET A 52 8.72 22.38 6.05
C MET A 52 8.44 23.66 5.27
N LYS A 53 8.03 23.55 4.00
CA LYS A 53 7.72 24.68 3.10
C LYS A 53 6.23 24.99 2.99
N GLY A 54 5.39 24.26 3.71
CA GLY A 54 3.96 24.56 3.90
C GLY A 54 3.74 25.27 5.22
#